data_AF-A0A923TKI5-F1
#
_entry.id   AF-A0A923TKI5-F1
#
_cell.length_a   1.000
_cell.length_b   1.000
_cell.length_c   1.000
_cell.angle_alpha   90.00
_cell.angle_beta   90.00
_cell.angle_gamma   90.00
#
_symmetry.space_group_name_H-M   'P 1'
#
loop_
_entity.id
_entity.type
_entity.pdbx_description
1 polymer ?
#
loop_
_entity_poly.entity_id
_entity_poly.type
_entity_poly.pdbx_seq_one_letter_code
_entity_poly.pdbx_strand_id
1 'polypeptide(L)'
;ARYTRLVRESPQVDQRSGVSARFAVASAETVAASAVRRAAITGETQAVARVCDLPSVVAASRGKVEFESAEEGRELEVLHHLLRRATADAFRALLAGTDLSGLQGCFDEGATVETGDLVPAADLLGRLGTIPGLSTVLARLGVEQESPGLVAAAVEFALEGLHLNRRLAKDEVAGKTVYGR
;
A
#
# COMPACT_ATOMS: atom_id res chain seq x y z
N ALA A 1 3.78 -10.36 6.67
CA ALA A 1 4.94 -10.57 7.58
C ALA A 1 5.39 -9.29 8.30
N ARG A 2 5.84 -8.23 7.59
CA ARG A 2 6.39 -7.00 8.23
C ARG A 2 5.40 -6.29 9.16
N TYR A 3 4.17 -6.04 8.69
CA TYR A 3 3.14 -5.37 9.50
C TYR A 3 2.84 -6.13 10.79
N THR A 4 2.52 -7.42 10.71
CA THR A 4 2.29 -8.27 11.90
C THR A 4 3.44 -8.24 12.89
N ARG A 5 4.69 -8.30 12.41
CA ARG A 5 5.87 -8.23 13.27
C ARG A 5 5.95 -6.87 13.97
N LEU A 6 5.75 -5.78 13.25
CA LEU A 6 5.76 -4.42 13.82
C LEU A 6 4.64 -4.22 14.84
N VAL A 7 3.44 -4.76 14.61
CA VAL A 7 2.35 -4.73 15.60
C VAL A 7 2.72 -5.53 16.84
N ARG A 8 3.29 -6.73 16.66
CA ARG A 8 3.74 -7.57 17.78
C ARG A 8 4.80 -6.87 18.64
N GLU A 9 5.78 -6.24 18.00
CA GLU A 9 6.92 -5.59 18.65
C GLU A 9 6.59 -4.18 19.17
N SER A 10 5.38 -3.67 18.93
CA SER A 10 5.02 -2.29 19.27
C SER A 10 4.84 -2.13 20.78
N PRO A 11 5.50 -1.14 21.42
CA PRO A 11 5.30 -0.89 22.86
C PRO A 11 3.89 -0.36 23.20
N GLN A 12 3.15 0.12 22.21
CA GLN A 12 1.73 0.52 22.33
C GLN A 12 0.74 -0.65 22.39
N VAL A 13 1.19 -1.87 22.08
CA VAL A 13 0.35 -3.08 22.06
C VAL A 13 0.60 -3.88 23.33
N ASP A 14 -0.47 -4.35 23.98
CA ASP A 14 -0.37 -5.14 25.20
C ASP A 14 0.31 -6.48 24.90
N GLN A 15 1.53 -6.62 25.39
CA GLN A 15 2.38 -7.80 25.17
C GLN A 15 1.87 -9.06 25.87
N ARG A 16 0.94 -8.95 26.84
CA ARG A 16 0.31 -10.09 27.52
C ARG A 16 -0.76 -10.75 26.64
N SER A 17 -1.41 -9.97 25.78
CA SER A 17 -2.45 -10.44 24.87
C SER A 17 -1.89 -11.19 23.64
N GLY A 18 -0.71 -10.76 23.17
CA GLY A 18 0.06 -11.40 22.10
C GLY A 18 -0.55 -11.29 20.70
N VAL A 19 0.25 -10.87 19.71
CA VAL A 19 -0.17 -10.86 18.30
C VAL A 19 0.07 -12.23 17.66
N SER A 20 -1.00 -12.99 17.45
CA SER A 20 -0.94 -14.39 16.98
C SER A 20 -0.64 -14.55 15.48
N ALA A 21 -0.36 -15.79 15.05
CA ALA A 21 -0.29 -16.13 13.63
C ALA A 21 -1.64 -15.89 12.89
N ARG A 22 -2.77 -16.02 13.61
CA ARG A 22 -4.11 -15.74 13.05
C ARG A 22 -4.26 -14.27 12.64
N PHE A 23 -3.59 -13.35 13.33
CA PHE A 23 -3.56 -11.95 12.92
C PHE A 23 -2.94 -11.77 11.53
N ALA A 24 -1.83 -12.46 11.25
CA ALA A 24 -1.18 -12.40 9.93
C ALA A 24 -2.06 -12.97 8.83
N VAL A 25 -2.69 -14.12 9.09
CA VAL A 25 -3.61 -14.77 8.13
C VAL A 25 -4.80 -13.88 7.86
N ALA A 26 -5.49 -13.40 8.92
CA ALA A 26 -6.63 -12.49 8.77
C ALA A 26 -6.25 -11.19 8.05
N SER A 27 -5.04 -10.66 8.28
CA SER A 27 -4.56 -9.48 7.56
C SER A 27 -4.41 -9.77 6.06
N ALA A 28 -3.80 -10.89 5.69
CA ALA A 28 -3.65 -11.28 4.29
C ALA A 28 -5.00 -11.55 3.61
N GLU A 29 -5.92 -12.25 4.29
CA GLU A 29 -7.29 -12.48 3.82
C GLU A 29 -8.06 -11.18 3.65
N THR A 30 -7.88 -10.20 4.54
CA THR A 30 -8.52 -8.89 4.45
C THR A 30 -8.04 -8.13 3.21
N VAL A 31 -6.72 -8.12 2.93
CA VAL A 31 -6.19 -7.50 1.71
C VAL A 31 -6.70 -8.21 0.46
N ALA A 32 -6.71 -9.54 0.45
CA ALA A 32 -7.23 -10.32 -0.67
C ALA A 32 -8.72 -10.04 -0.90
N ALA A 33 -9.53 -9.97 0.16
CA ALA A 33 -10.94 -9.63 0.08
C ALA A 33 -11.17 -8.20 -0.43
N SER A 34 -10.34 -7.23 0.00
CA SER A 34 -10.36 -5.86 -0.53
C SER A 34 -10.08 -5.85 -2.04
N ALA A 35 -9.04 -6.57 -2.49
CA ALA A 35 -8.68 -6.67 -3.90
C ALA A 35 -9.79 -7.32 -4.74
N VAL A 36 -10.41 -8.39 -4.23
CA VAL A 36 -11.56 -9.06 -4.89
C VAL A 36 -12.76 -8.12 -4.96
N ARG A 37 -13.08 -7.42 -3.88
CA ARG A 37 -14.16 -6.43 -3.85
C ARG A 37 -13.91 -5.33 -4.88
N ARG A 38 -12.71 -4.74 -4.89
CA ARG A 38 -12.35 -3.72 -5.87
C ARG A 38 -12.53 -4.26 -7.29
N ALA A 39 -11.93 -5.40 -7.61
CA ALA A 39 -12.02 -5.98 -8.95
C ALA A 39 -13.47 -6.21 -9.40
N ALA A 40 -14.34 -6.66 -8.49
CA ALA A 40 -15.76 -6.83 -8.78
C ALA A 40 -16.48 -5.50 -9.05
N ILE A 41 -16.11 -4.42 -8.35
CA ILE A 41 -16.71 -3.08 -8.53
C ILE A 41 -16.18 -2.40 -9.79
N THR A 42 -14.88 -2.52 -10.06
CA THR A 42 -14.19 -1.87 -11.19
C THR A 42 -14.28 -2.67 -12.50
N GLY A 43 -14.78 -3.90 -12.45
CA GLY A 43 -14.88 -4.78 -13.62
C GLY A 43 -13.53 -5.40 -14.05
N GLU A 44 -12.54 -5.45 -13.15
CA GLU A 44 -11.24 -6.06 -13.44
C GLU A 44 -11.36 -7.60 -13.46
N THR A 45 -10.81 -8.24 -14.49
CA THR A 45 -10.89 -9.71 -14.67
C THR A 45 -10.01 -10.50 -13.71
N GLN A 46 -8.98 -9.86 -13.14
CA GLN A 46 -8.07 -10.44 -12.16
C GLN A 46 -8.05 -9.59 -10.89
N ALA A 47 -8.28 -10.22 -9.75
CA ALA A 47 -8.10 -9.58 -8.44
C ALA A 47 -6.61 -9.58 -8.08
N VAL A 48 -5.95 -8.43 -8.21
CA VAL A 48 -4.56 -8.22 -7.79
C VAL A 48 -4.54 -7.22 -6.65
N ALA A 49 -3.98 -7.59 -5.50
CA ALA A 49 -3.85 -6.67 -4.37
C ALA A 49 -2.90 -5.51 -4.70
N ARG A 50 -3.31 -4.27 -4.37
CA ARG A 50 -2.51 -3.06 -4.52
C ARG A 50 -2.36 -2.32 -3.19
N VAL A 51 -1.65 -1.20 -3.17
CA VAL A 51 -1.42 -0.43 -1.94
C VAL A 51 -2.74 0.13 -1.40
N CYS A 52 -3.65 0.53 -2.29
CA CYS A 52 -4.98 1.03 -1.90
C CYS A 52 -5.80 0.01 -1.09
N ASP A 53 -5.47 -1.29 -1.16
CA ASP A 53 -6.16 -2.34 -0.41
C ASP A 53 -5.64 -2.49 1.03
N LEU A 54 -4.44 -1.98 1.35
CA LEU A 54 -3.81 -2.15 2.67
C LEU A 54 -4.56 -1.49 3.84
N PRO A 55 -5.18 -0.29 3.71
CA PRO A 55 -5.90 0.34 4.82
C PRO A 55 -7.04 -0.51 5.39
N SER A 56 -7.63 -1.41 4.59
CA SER A 56 -8.67 -2.34 5.04
C SER A 56 -8.22 -3.22 6.22
N VAL A 57 -6.92 -3.54 6.28
CA VAL A 57 -6.32 -4.30 7.38
C VAL A 57 -6.42 -3.56 8.70
N VAL A 58 -6.26 -2.24 8.71
CA VAL A 58 -6.30 -1.45 9.96
C VAL A 58 -7.68 -1.55 10.60
N ALA A 59 -8.74 -1.33 9.81
CA ALA A 59 -10.11 -1.46 10.27
C ALA A 59 -10.39 -2.88 10.80
N ALA A 60 -9.93 -3.91 10.09
CA ALA A 60 -10.12 -5.31 10.50
C ALA A 60 -9.25 -5.73 11.70
N SER A 61 -8.19 -4.98 12.00
CA SER A 61 -7.21 -5.29 13.06
C SER A 61 -7.64 -4.81 14.44
N ARG A 62 -8.48 -3.77 14.54
CA ARG A 62 -8.82 -3.12 15.83
C ARG A 62 -9.31 -4.10 16.89
N GLY A 63 -10.22 -5.01 16.55
CA GLY A 63 -10.75 -6.02 17.49
C GLY A 63 -9.88 -7.27 17.63
N LYS A 64 -8.65 -7.27 17.08
CA LYS A 64 -7.72 -8.41 17.09
C LYS A 64 -6.41 -8.10 17.80
N VAL A 65 -6.27 -6.89 18.34
CA VAL A 65 -5.07 -6.38 19.00
C VAL A 65 -5.53 -5.65 20.24
N GLU A 66 -5.00 -6.03 21.40
CA GLU A 66 -5.19 -5.27 22.63
C GLU A 66 -4.08 -4.23 22.77
N PHE A 67 -4.43 -3.05 23.26
CA PHE A 67 -3.51 -1.92 23.40
C PHE A 67 -3.23 -1.61 24.87
N GLU A 68 -2.08 -1.00 25.13
CA GLU A 68 -1.79 -0.44 26.44
C GLU A 68 -2.82 0.63 26.80
N SER A 69 -3.21 0.75 28.07
CA SER A 69 -4.24 1.71 28.50
C SER A 69 -3.90 3.17 28.18
N ALA A 70 -2.62 3.50 28.02
CA ALA A 70 -2.18 4.83 27.61
C ALA A 70 -2.53 5.19 26.15
N GLU A 71 -2.90 4.21 25.34
CA GLU A 71 -3.21 4.35 23.91
C GLU A 71 -4.72 4.27 23.63
N GLU A 72 -5.55 4.30 24.67
CA GLU A 72 -7.01 4.31 24.55
C GLU A 72 -7.48 5.47 23.66
N GLY A 73 -8.27 5.15 22.63
CA GLY A 73 -8.75 6.12 21.63
C GLY A 73 -7.74 6.45 20.52
N ARG A 74 -6.53 5.90 20.55
CA ARG A 74 -5.48 6.11 19.53
C ARG A 74 -5.12 4.83 18.77
N GLU A 75 -5.86 3.75 18.97
CA GLU A 75 -5.54 2.42 18.46
C GLU A 75 -5.42 2.40 16.93
N LEU A 76 -6.37 3.05 16.25
CA LEU A 76 -6.36 3.16 14.79
C LEU A 76 -5.17 3.97 14.30
N GLU A 77 -4.81 5.05 15.00
CA GLU A 77 -3.66 5.89 14.65
C GLU A 77 -2.35 5.09 14.73
N VAL A 78 -2.19 4.31 15.81
CA VAL A 78 -1.05 3.39 16.01
C VAL A 78 -0.99 2.37 14.88
N LEU A 79 -2.10 1.69 14.56
CA LEU A 79 -2.13 0.70 13.48
C LEU A 79 -1.82 1.31 12.11
N HIS A 80 -2.38 2.49 11.80
CA HIS A 80 -2.05 3.22 10.57
C HIS A 80 -0.57 3.63 10.51
N HIS A 81 0.02 4.05 11.63
CA HIS A 81 1.44 4.35 11.70
C HIS A 81 2.30 3.10 11.42
N LEU A 82 1.98 1.98 12.07
CA LEU A 82 2.70 0.72 11.89
C LEU A 82 2.55 0.16 10.47
N LEU A 83 1.38 0.35 9.84
CA LEU A 83 1.15 -0.02 8.44
C LEU A 83 2.03 0.81 7.50
N ARG A 84 2.05 2.14 7.66
CA ARG A 84 2.94 3.03 6.88
C ARG A 84 4.41 2.65 7.05
N ARG A 85 4.84 2.34 8.27
CA ARG A 85 6.20 1.87 8.56
C ARG A 85 6.48 0.53 7.86
N ALA A 86 5.54 -0.42 7.90
CA ALA A 86 5.68 -1.71 7.23
C ALA A 86 5.83 -1.56 5.71
N THR A 87 5.07 -0.65 5.10
CA THR A 87 5.15 -0.31 3.68
C THR A 87 6.49 0.33 3.33
N ALA A 88 6.95 1.30 4.14
CA ALA A 88 8.27 1.91 3.95
C ALA A 88 9.42 0.88 4.06
N ASP A 89 9.35 -0.04 5.03
CA ASP A 89 10.33 -1.12 5.19
C ASP A 89 10.30 -2.10 4.02
N ALA A 90 9.12 -2.42 3.48
CA ALA A 90 9.00 -3.23 2.28
C ALA A 90 9.60 -2.52 1.06
N PHE A 91 9.30 -1.23 0.89
CA PHE A 91 9.83 -0.43 -0.21
C PHE A 91 11.36 -0.37 -0.16
N ARG A 92 11.94 -0.09 1.02
CA ARG A 92 13.39 -0.09 1.21
C ARG A 92 14.02 -1.45 0.88
N ALA A 93 13.37 -2.55 1.28
CA ALA A 93 13.92 -3.88 1.01
C ALA A 93 13.87 -4.27 -0.48
N LEU A 94 12.88 -3.80 -1.23
CA LEU A 94 12.61 -4.24 -2.59
C LEU A 94 13.10 -3.27 -3.67
N LEU A 95 13.02 -1.96 -3.41
CA LEU A 95 13.24 -0.90 -4.40
C LEU A 95 14.32 0.12 -4.00
N ALA A 96 15.00 -0.05 -2.85
CA ALA A 96 16.13 0.83 -2.52
C ALA A 96 17.24 0.73 -3.59
N GLY A 97 17.74 1.91 -4.00
CA GLY A 97 18.78 2.02 -5.04
C GLY A 97 18.27 1.82 -6.47
N THR A 98 16.98 1.52 -6.67
CA THR A 98 16.37 1.53 -8.01
C THR A 98 16.16 2.97 -8.47
N ASP A 99 16.48 3.24 -9.73
CA ASP A 99 16.17 4.54 -10.33
C ASP A 99 14.66 4.67 -10.57
N LEU A 100 14.05 5.64 -9.87
CA LEU A 100 12.63 5.99 -9.98
C LEU A 100 12.47 7.39 -10.60
N SER A 101 13.51 7.95 -11.22
CA SER A 101 13.47 9.27 -11.86
C SER A 101 12.41 9.34 -12.95
N GLY A 102 12.27 8.29 -13.77
CA GLY A 102 11.24 8.22 -14.81
C GLY A 102 9.82 8.31 -14.25
N LEU A 103 9.53 7.64 -13.13
CA LEU A 103 8.22 7.74 -12.47
C LEU A 103 7.98 9.11 -11.84
N GLN A 104 9.01 9.75 -11.26
CA GLN A 104 8.88 11.12 -10.75
C GLN A 104 8.69 12.14 -11.86
N GLY A 105 9.33 11.92 -13.02
CA GLY A 105 9.23 12.80 -14.18
C GLY A 105 7.79 12.93 -14.69
N CYS A 106 6.95 11.91 -14.47
CA CYS A 106 5.51 11.98 -14.74
C CYS A 106 4.79 13.11 -13.98
N PHE A 107 5.40 13.70 -12.94
CA PHE A 107 4.84 14.75 -12.10
C PHE A 107 5.54 16.11 -12.26
N ASP A 108 6.54 16.25 -13.14
CA ASP A 108 7.34 17.47 -13.28
C ASP A 108 6.51 18.69 -13.72
N GLU A 109 5.48 18.47 -14.56
CA GLU A 109 4.62 19.53 -15.11
C GLU A 109 3.35 19.77 -14.26
N GLY A 110 3.39 19.43 -12.97
CA GLY A 110 2.24 19.58 -12.06
C GLY A 110 1.12 18.56 -12.29
N ALA A 111 1.42 17.48 -13.01
CA ALA A 111 0.50 16.38 -13.16
C ALA A 111 0.21 15.72 -11.81
N THR A 112 -0.96 15.11 -11.69
CA THR A 112 -1.34 14.33 -10.52
C THR A 112 -1.89 12.99 -10.98
N VAL A 113 -1.68 11.94 -10.20
CA VAL A 113 -2.31 10.64 -10.43
C VAL A 113 -3.17 10.27 -9.24
N GLU A 114 -4.40 9.90 -9.52
CA GLU A 114 -5.34 9.42 -8.53
C GLU A 114 -5.44 7.89 -8.61
N THR A 115 -5.40 7.25 -7.44
CA THR A 115 -5.68 5.83 -7.19
C THR A 115 -6.72 5.68 -6.07
N GLY A 116 -7.25 4.49 -5.86
CA GLY A 116 -8.19 4.17 -4.79
C GLY A 116 -8.89 2.83 -5.03
N ASP A 117 -9.77 2.46 -4.10
CA ASP A 117 -10.55 1.22 -4.18
C ASP A 117 -11.61 1.23 -5.30
N LEU A 118 -11.85 2.38 -5.92
CA LEU A 118 -12.74 2.60 -7.06
C LEU A 118 -12.00 2.96 -8.37
N VAL A 119 -10.66 2.94 -8.39
CA VAL A 119 -9.86 3.29 -9.57
C VAL A 119 -9.35 2.00 -10.24
N PRO A 120 -9.82 1.67 -11.46
CA PRO A 120 -9.32 0.52 -12.22
C PRO A 120 -7.82 0.62 -12.53
N ALA A 121 -7.14 -0.53 -12.67
CA ALA A 121 -5.74 -0.54 -13.08
C ALA A 121 -5.50 0.18 -14.43
N ALA A 122 -6.40 0.00 -15.40
CA ALA A 122 -6.28 0.65 -16.71
C ALA A 122 -6.30 2.18 -16.61
N ASP A 123 -7.17 2.75 -15.77
CA ASP A 123 -7.29 4.19 -15.58
C ASP A 123 -6.05 4.77 -14.90
N LEU A 124 -5.55 4.09 -13.86
CA LEU A 124 -4.31 4.47 -13.18
C LEU A 124 -3.13 4.51 -14.17
N LEU A 125 -2.94 3.45 -14.95
CA LEU A 125 -1.83 3.33 -15.88
C LEU A 125 -1.98 4.28 -17.07
N GLY A 126 -3.21 4.45 -17.58
CA GLY A 126 -3.51 5.38 -18.67
C GLY A 126 -3.18 6.83 -18.31
N ARG A 127 -3.37 7.24 -17.06
CA ARG A 127 -3.02 8.59 -16.56
C ARG A 127 -1.51 8.83 -16.48
N LEU A 128 -0.72 7.80 -16.19
CA LEU A 128 0.74 7.90 -16.12
C LEU A 128 1.42 7.73 -17.48
N GLY A 129 0.75 7.08 -18.42
CA GLY A 129 1.28 6.84 -19.76
C GLY A 129 2.55 5.98 -19.72
N THR A 130 3.55 6.35 -20.52
CA THR A 130 4.83 5.63 -20.56
C THR A 130 5.71 6.09 -19.41
N ILE A 131 6.15 5.13 -18.58
CA ILE A 131 7.02 5.38 -17.44
C ILE A 131 8.43 4.85 -17.75
N PRO A 132 9.43 5.73 -18.00
CA PRO A 132 10.80 5.29 -18.22
C PRO A 132 11.32 4.48 -17.01
N GLY A 133 11.97 3.34 -17.29
CA GLY A 133 12.56 2.48 -16.26
C GLY A 133 11.57 1.53 -15.55
N LEU A 134 10.28 1.53 -15.93
CA LEU A 134 9.27 0.67 -15.29
C LEU A 134 9.64 -0.83 -15.32
N SER A 135 10.22 -1.32 -16.41
CA SER A 135 10.67 -2.72 -16.52
C SER A 135 11.67 -3.13 -15.43
N THR A 136 12.53 -2.21 -15.00
CA THR A 136 13.48 -2.47 -13.90
C THR A 136 12.76 -2.56 -12.56
N VAL A 137 11.74 -1.74 -12.35
CA VAL A 137 10.88 -1.80 -11.15
C VAL A 137 10.11 -3.13 -11.11
N LEU A 138 9.51 -3.53 -12.23
CA LEU A 138 8.77 -4.80 -12.34
C LEU A 138 9.69 -6.01 -12.06
N ALA A 139 10.88 -6.03 -12.67
CA ALA A 139 11.87 -7.08 -12.45
C ALA A 139 12.32 -7.17 -10.98
N ARG A 140 12.56 -6.02 -10.32
CA ARG A 140 12.92 -5.96 -8.90
C ARG A 140 11.82 -6.49 -7.98
N LEU A 141 10.56 -6.33 -8.37
CA LEU A 141 9.41 -6.84 -7.63
C LEU A 141 9.07 -8.30 -7.98
N GLY A 142 9.83 -8.94 -8.88
CA GLY A 142 9.60 -10.32 -9.30
C GLY A 142 8.35 -10.49 -10.16
N VAL A 143 7.94 -9.45 -10.89
CA VAL A 143 6.83 -9.54 -11.86
C VAL A 143 7.37 -10.14 -13.15
N GLU A 144 7.11 -11.44 -13.36
CA GLU A 144 7.56 -12.17 -14.56
C GLU A 144 6.53 -12.14 -15.70
N GLN A 145 5.24 -12.19 -15.38
CA GLN A 145 4.13 -12.12 -16.33
C GLN A 145 3.33 -10.85 -16.06
N GLU A 146 3.38 -9.91 -16.99
CA GLU A 146 2.70 -8.64 -16.85
C GLU A 146 1.18 -8.79 -17.04
N SER A 147 0.43 -8.21 -16.12
CA SER A 147 -0.99 -7.92 -16.29
C SER A 147 -1.26 -6.49 -15.82
N PRO A 148 -2.32 -5.81 -16.29
CA PRO A 148 -2.62 -4.45 -15.86
C PRO A 148 -2.68 -4.32 -14.33
N GLY A 149 -3.27 -5.31 -13.64
CA GLY A 149 -3.34 -5.33 -12.18
C GLY A 149 -1.96 -5.43 -11.51
N LEU A 150 -1.05 -6.27 -12.01
CA LEU A 150 0.30 -6.41 -11.48
C LEU A 150 1.14 -5.16 -11.72
N VAL A 151 1.04 -4.56 -12.91
CA VAL A 151 1.74 -3.31 -13.22
C VAL A 151 1.20 -2.16 -12.36
N ALA A 152 -0.12 -2.06 -12.19
CA ALA A 152 -0.74 -1.08 -11.29
C ALA A 152 -0.29 -1.26 -9.84
N ALA A 153 -0.23 -2.51 -9.34
CA ALA A 153 0.26 -2.80 -7.99
C ALA A 153 1.72 -2.34 -7.79
N ALA A 154 2.58 -2.62 -8.77
CA ALA A 154 3.98 -2.20 -8.75
C ALA A 154 4.13 -0.67 -8.79
N VAL A 155 3.37 0.00 -9.65
CA VAL A 155 3.37 1.46 -9.77
C VAL A 155 2.86 2.11 -8.48
N GLU A 156 1.73 1.67 -7.92
CA GLU A 156 1.23 2.18 -6.64
C GLU A 156 2.24 2.00 -5.50
N PHE A 157 2.91 0.84 -5.46
CA PHE A 157 3.93 0.58 -4.45
C PHE A 157 5.14 1.51 -4.59
N ALA A 158 5.56 1.81 -5.82
CA ALA A 158 6.60 2.78 -6.07
C ALA A 158 6.17 4.21 -5.70
N LEU A 159 4.93 4.62 -6.02
CA LEU A 159 4.37 5.92 -5.67
C LEU A 159 4.28 6.12 -4.15
N GLU A 160 3.72 5.15 -3.43
CA GLU A 160 3.65 5.20 -1.96
C GLU A 160 5.05 5.24 -1.34
N GLY A 161 6.01 4.49 -1.92
CA GLY A 161 7.41 4.56 -1.52
C GLY A 161 8.04 5.94 -1.72
N LEU A 162 7.83 6.58 -2.88
CA LEU A 162 8.28 7.94 -3.15
C LEU A 162 7.66 8.93 -2.17
N HIS A 163 6.37 8.82 -1.88
CA HIS A 163 5.69 9.63 -0.89
C HIS A 163 6.28 9.47 0.52
N LEU A 164 6.46 8.22 0.99
CA LEU A 164 7.03 7.92 2.31
C LEU A 164 8.50 8.38 2.45
N ASN A 165 9.19 8.58 1.33
CA ASN A 165 10.54 9.18 1.27
C ASN A 165 10.52 10.70 0.94
N ARG A 166 9.35 11.35 1.02
CA ARG A 166 9.15 12.79 0.80
C ARG A 166 9.57 13.28 -0.60
N ARG A 167 9.46 12.42 -1.61
CA ARG A 167 9.72 12.75 -3.02
C ARG A 167 8.44 13.10 -3.80
N LEU A 168 7.28 12.72 -3.27
CA LEU A 168 5.95 13.07 -3.76
C LEU A 168 5.04 13.47 -2.60
N ALA A 169 4.13 14.40 -2.86
CA ALA A 169 2.98 14.68 -2.01
C ALA A 169 1.90 13.61 -2.19
N LYS A 170 1.07 13.44 -1.15
CA LYS A 170 -0.08 12.54 -1.16
C LYS A 170 -1.23 13.20 -0.40
N ASP A 171 -2.36 13.33 -1.07
CA ASP A 171 -3.60 13.82 -0.50
C ASP A 171 -4.67 12.73 -0.52
N GLU A 172 -5.50 12.70 0.52
CA GLU A 172 -6.66 11.80 0.60
C GLU A 172 -7.94 12.63 0.39
N VAL A 173 -8.67 12.34 -0.69
CA VAL A 173 -9.88 13.06 -1.07
C VAL A 173 -11.01 12.06 -1.30
N ALA A 174 -12.03 12.07 -0.44
CA ALA A 174 -13.26 11.29 -0.59
C ALA A 174 -13.03 9.79 -0.91
N GLY A 175 -12.09 9.14 -0.21
CA GLY A 175 -11.76 7.72 -0.41
C GLY A 175 -10.77 7.45 -1.55
N LYS A 176 -10.30 8.49 -2.24
CA LYS A 176 -9.24 8.42 -3.25
C LYS A 176 -7.94 8.96 -2.69
N THR A 177 -6.84 8.42 -3.21
CA THR A 177 -5.49 8.89 -2.94
C THR A 177 -4.97 9.60 -4.18
N VAL A 178 -4.52 10.83 -4.04
CA VAL A 178 -3.92 11.62 -5.13
C VAL A 178 -2.45 11.83 -4.84
N TYR A 179 -1.59 11.42 -5.77
CA TYR A 179 -0.16 11.72 -5.73
C TYR A 179 0.16 12.89 -6.66
N GLY A 180 1.06 13.76 -6.22
CA GLY A 180 1.52 14.94 -6.94
C GLY A 180 2.86 15.43 -6.40
N ARG A 181 3.35 16.56 -6.91
CA ARG A 181 4.48 17.29 -6.32
C ARG A 181 4.03 18.40 -5.39
#